data_AF-A0A496T1H5-F1
#
_entry.id   AF-A0A496T1H5-F1
#
_cell.length_a   1.000
_cell.length_b   1.000
_cell.length_c   1.000
_cell.angle_alpha   90.00
_cell.angle_beta   90.00
_cell.angle_gamma   90.00
#
_symmetry.space_group_name_H-M   'P 1'
#
loop_
_entity.id
_entity.type
_entity.pdbx_description
1 polymer ?
#
loop_
_entity_poly.entity_id
_entity_poly.type
_entity_poly.pdbx_seq_one_letter_code
_entity_poly.pdbx_strand_id
1 'polypeptide(L)'
;MMSFWEDLDNLDKLFVVWAFLFQIILIIHFAIRKPFFESYTEKFGWIVYALCIPAAIISIILLLGGKSWSFWLGGFLFVIYGVFGYWVDFVAQIQFRNPLRISIVIPYVFLYLATVMFYWWPLWRLGRPLWFVYAILYVVATVLNITSH
;
A
#
# COMPACT_ATOMS: atom_id res chain seq x y z
N MET A 1 6.16 -11.82 23.41
CA MET A 1 5.98 -10.83 22.31
C MET A 1 6.73 -9.52 22.57
N MET A 2 7.02 -9.13 23.83
CA MET A 2 7.87 -7.95 24.13
C MET A 2 9.33 -8.08 23.66
N SER A 3 9.98 -9.26 23.75
CA SER A 3 11.42 -9.34 23.42
C SER A 3 11.74 -9.08 21.93
N PHE A 4 10.89 -9.53 21.01
CA PHE A 4 11.12 -9.32 19.56
C PHE A 4 11.15 -7.84 19.18
N TRP A 5 10.28 -7.03 19.79
CA TRP A 5 10.22 -5.59 19.49
C TRP A 5 11.44 -4.85 20.03
N GLU A 6 11.99 -5.30 21.15
CA GLU A 6 13.19 -4.73 21.76
C GLU A 6 14.42 -4.96 20.87
N ASP A 7 14.48 -6.08 20.16
CA ASP A 7 15.58 -6.45 19.26
C ASP A 7 15.62 -5.63 17.94
N LEU A 8 14.53 -4.93 17.59
CA LEU A 8 14.47 -4.10 16.37
C LEU A 8 15.06 -2.71 16.60
N ASP A 9 15.86 -2.23 15.64
CA ASP A 9 16.29 -0.84 15.65
C ASP A 9 15.15 0.13 15.30
N ASN A 10 15.38 1.43 15.49
CA ASN A 10 14.34 2.45 15.28
C ASN A 10 13.85 2.51 13.82
N LEU A 11 14.70 2.20 12.85
CA LEU A 11 14.34 2.23 11.43
C LEU A 11 13.52 0.99 11.05
N ASP A 12 13.82 -0.17 11.63
CA ASP A 12 12.99 -1.37 11.49
C ASP A 12 11.61 -1.14 12.09
N LYS A 13 11.55 -0.56 13.29
CA LYS A 13 10.28 -0.18 13.93
C LYS A 13 9.48 0.79 13.06
N LEU A 14 10.13 1.82 12.50
CA LEU A 14 9.49 2.76 11.59
C LEU A 14 8.90 2.05 10.36
N PHE A 15 9.67 1.15 9.72
CA PHE A 15 9.19 0.38 8.58
C PHE A 15 7.99 -0.49 8.95
N VAL A 16 8.04 -1.21 10.08
CA VAL A 16 6.94 -2.07 10.54
C VAL A 16 5.69 -1.25 10.80
N VAL A 17 5.80 -0.15 11.55
CA VAL A 17 4.65 0.73 11.82
C VAL A 17 4.05 1.25 10.52
N TRP A 18 4.89 1.71 9.59
CA TRP A 18 4.44 2.22 8.31
C TRP A 18 3.75 1.16 7.44
N ALA A 19 4.35 -0.03 7.31
CA ALA A 19 3.81 -1.13 6.54
C ALA A 19 2.40 -1.53 7.05
N PHE A 20 2.25 -1.69 8.36
CA PHE A 20 0.96 -2.05 8.96
C PHE A 20 -0.06 -0.91 8.88
N LEU A 21 0.35 0.35 9.09
CA LEU A 21 -0.52 1.50 8.91
C LEU A 21 -1.06 1.58 7.48
N PHE A 22 -0.18 1.44 6.49
CA PHE A 22 -0.56 1.40 5.07
C PHE A 22 -1.59 0.30 4.80
N GLN A 23 -1.33 -0.92 5.28
CA GLN A 23 -2.23 -2.06 5.09
C GLN A 23 -3.60 -1.85 5.76
N ILE A 24 -3.63 -1.29 6.96
CA ILE A 24 -4.88 -0.97 7.67
C ILE A 24 -5.67 0.09 6.91
N ILE A 25 -5.01 1.15 6.40
CA ILE A 25 -5.69 2.19 5.61
C ILE A 25 -6.31 1.58 4.34
N LEU A 26 -5.61 0.67 3.66
CA LEU A 26 -6.19 -0.04 2.50
C LEU A 26 -7.43 -0.85 2.88
N ILE A 27 -7.39 -1.59 3.99
CA ILE A 27 -8.56 -2.35 4.49
C ILE A 27 -9.74 -1.41 4.74
N ILE A 28 -9.51 -0.31 5.47
CA ILE A 28 -10.56 0.67 5.76
C ILE A 28 -11.13 1.23 4.45
N HIS A 29 -10.25 1.68 3.54
CA HIS A 29 -10.65 2.23 2.25
C HIS A 29 -11.53 1.25 1.48
N PHE A 30 -11.13 -0.02 1.32
CA PHE A 30 -11.91 -1.00 0.58
C PHE A 30 -13.21 -1.39 1.28
N ALA A 31 -13.24 -1.42 2.62
CA ALA A 31 -14.45 -1.68 3.39
C ALA A 31 -15.52 -0.59 3.19
N ILE A 32 -15.10 0.68 3.12
CA ILE A 32 -16.01 1.82 2.98
C ILE A 32 -16.26 2.23 1.53
N ARG A 33 -15.47 1.73 0.56
CA ARG A 33 -15.51 2.16 -0.84
C ARG A 33 -16.90 2.05 -1.48
N LYS A 34 -17.53 0.87 -1.35
CA LYS A 34 -18.83 0.56 -1.94
C LYS A 34 -20.01 1.15 -1.14
N PRO A 35 -20.05 1.04 0.20
CA PRO A 35 -21.13 1.63 1.00
C PRO A 35 -21.21 3.16 0.94
N PHE A 36 -20.07 3.85 0.74
CA PHE A 36 -19.96 5.30 0.76
C PHE A 36 -19.36 5.86 -0.53
N PHE A 37 -19.81 5.35 -1.68
CA PHE A 37 -19.20 5.70 -2.97
C PHE A 37 -19.28 7.20 -3.29
N GLU A 38 -20.49 7.77 -3.29
CA GLU A 38 -20.72 9.19 -3.61
C GLU A 38 -20.21 10.16 -2.53
N SER A 39 -20.27 9.75 -1.25
CA SER A 39 -19.91 10.61 -0.12
C SER A 39 -18.42 10.59 0.21
N TYR A 40 -17.77 9.43 0.05
CA TYR A 40 -16.36 9.23 0.38
C TYR A 40 -15.50 8.94 -0.85
N THR A 41 -15.81 7.90 -1.62
CA THR A 41 -14.89 7.38 -2.66
C THR A 41 -14.61 8.41 -3.74
N GLU A 42 -15.65 9.06 -4.26
CA GLU A 42 -15.50 10.08 -5.31
C GLU A 42 -14.85 11.37 -4.79
N LYS A 43 -15.07 11.74 -3.53
CA LYS A 43 -14.60 13.03 -2.97
C LYS A 43 -13.21 12.94 -2.33
N PHE A 44 -12.92 11.82 -1.68
CA PHE A 44 -11.77 11.64 -0.80
C PHE A 44 -10.95 10.38 -1.11
N GLY A 45 -11.36 9.54 -2.07
CA GLY A 45 -10.61 8.35 -2.47
C GLY A 45 -9.17 8.66 -2.92
N TRP A 46 -8.92 9.87 -3.43
CA TRP A 46 -7.59 10.34 -3.82
C TRP A 46 -6.59 10.39 -2.66
N ILE A 47 -7.06 10.47 -1.41
CA ILE A 47 -6.19 10.49 -0.22
C ILE A 47 -5.35 9.22 -0.15
N VAL A 48 -5.88 8.07 -0.61
CA VAL A 48 -5.12 6.82 -0.64
C VAL A 48 -3.91 6.94 -1.57
N TYR A 49 -4.04 7.63 -2.71
CA TYR A 49 -2.89 7.91 -3.57
C TYR A 49 -1.91 8.88 -2.92
N ALA A 50 -2.40 9.89 -2.20
CA ALA A 50 -1.56 10.88 -1.54
C ALA A 50 -0.67 10.29 -0.43
N LEU A 51 -0.99 9.10 0.10
CA LEU A 51 -0.11 8.35 1.01
C LEU A 51 1.26 8.02 0.40
N CYS A 52 1.43 8.15 -0.92
CA CYS A 52 2.73 8.02 -1.56
C CYS A 52 3.73 9.09 -1.09
N ILE A 53 3.26 10.25 -0.63
CA ILE A 53 4.12 11.34 -0.11
C ILE A 53 4.81 10.91 1.20
N PRO A 54 4.07 10.58 2.28
CA PRO A 54 4.72 10.08 3.50
C PRO A 54 5.49 8.78 3.26
N ALA A 55 5.04 7.91 2.35
CA ALA A 55 5.78 6.71 1.96
C ALA A 55 7.17 7.03 1.38
N ALA A 56 7.26 8.01 0.48
CA ALA A 56 8.51 8.44 -0.12
C ALA A 56 9.44 9.07 0.92
N ILE A 57 8.90 9.90 1.84
CA ILE A 57 9.67 10.48 2.94
C ILE A 57 10.28 9.37 3.82
N ILE A 58 9.48 8.39 4.22
CA ILE A 58 9.96 7.25 5.02
C ILE A 58 10.99 6.44 4.24
N SER A 59 10.78 6.23 2.94
CA SER A 59 11.74 5.53 2.09
C SER A 59 13.09 6.26 2.00
N ILE A 60 13.08 7.59 1.91
CA ILE A 60 14.31 8.40 1.96
C ILE A 60 14.98 8.26 3.32
N ILE A 61 14.24 8.32 4.43
CA ILE A 61 14.80 8.12 5.78
C ILE A 61 15.48 6.74 5.90
N LEU A 62 14.81 5.68 5.45
CA LEU A 62 15.35 4.31 5.47
C LEU A 62 16.60 4.16 4.58
N LEU A 63 16.59 4.78 3.39
CA LEU A 63 17.73 4.82 2.47
C LEU A 63 18.94 5.52 3.10
N LEU A 64 18.75 6.74 3.63
CA LEU A 64 19.80 7.52 4.27
C LEU A 64 20.31 6.86 5.55
N GLY A 65 19.45 6.10 6.24
CA GLY A 65 19.82 5.26 7.38
C GLY A 65 20.54 3.95 7.01
N GLY A 66 20.83 3.72 5.73
CA GLY A 66 21.62 2.57 5.27
C GLY A 66 20.85 1.24 5.22
N LYS A 67 19.52 1.25 5.28
CA LYS A 67 18.73 0.02 5.15
C LYS A 67 18.82 -0.55 3.74
N SER A 68 18.72 -1.88 3.64
CA SER A 68 18.72 -2.56 2.34
C SER A 68 17.52 -2.12 1.47
N TRP A 69 17.70 -2.18 0.14
CA TRP A 69 16.71 -1.75 -0.85
C TRP A 69 15.31 -2.32 -0.66
N SER A 70 15.21 -3.53 -0.11
CA SER A 70 13.90 -4.15 0.14
C SER A 70 13.03 -3.33 1.08
N PHE A 71 13.60 -2.54 2.00
CA PHE A 71 12.85 -1.74 2.97
C PHE A 71 12.39 -0.37 2.45
N TRP A 72 13.11 0.24 1.50
CA TRP A 72 12.82 1.59 1.03
C TRP A 72 12.26 1.66 -0.39
N LEU A 73 12.39 0.62 -1.21
CA LEU A 73 11.91 0.70 -2.60
C LEU A 73 10.38 0.83 -2.69
N GLY A 74 9.65 0.31 -1.69
CA GLY A 74 8.19 0.33 -1.65
C GLY A 74 7.56 1.72 -1.75
N GLY A 75 8.13 2.74 -1.11
CA GLY A 75 7.56 4.09 -1.19
C GLY A 75 7.79 4.76 -2.54
N PHE A 76 8.93 4.52 -3.21
CA PHE A 76 9.14 5.03 -4.57
C PHE A 76 8.22 4.35 -5.58
N LEU A 77 8.02 3.03 -5.46
CA LEU A 77 7.01 2.31 -6.24
C LEU A 77 5.61 2.89 -5.98
N PHE A 78 5.31 3.26 -4.74
CA PHE A 78 4.04 3.89 -4.41
C PHE A 78 3.89 5.28 -5.03
N VAL A 79 4.95 6.06 -5.21
CA VAL A 79 4.85 7.32 -5.96
C VAL A 79 4.44 7.06 -7.40
N ILE A 80 5.07 6.10 -8.07
CA ILE A 80 4.73 5.73 -9.45
C ILE A 80 3.27 5.27 -9.54
N TYR A 81 2.87 4.35 -8.65
CA TYR A 81 1.49 3.88 -8.57
C TYR A 81 0.52 5.03 -8.26
N GLY A 82 0.84 5.87 -7.28
CA GLY A 82 -0.01 6.96 -6.80
C GLY A 82 -0.28 8.00 -7.88
N VAL A 83 0.76 8.41 -8.63
CA VAL A 83 0.62 9.32 -9.76
C VAL A 83 -0.20 8.68 -10.87
N PHE A 84 0.10 7.43 -11.25
CA PHE A 84 -0.61 6.74 -12.32
C PHE A 84 -2.09 6.50 -11.97
N GLY A 85 -2.36 5.97 -10.78
CA GLY A 85 -3.71 5.66 -10.31
C GLY A 85 -4.55 6.93 -10.11
N TYR A 86 -3.97 7.98 -9.53
CA TYR A 86 -4.64 9.28 -9.44
C TYR A 86 -4.99 9.84 -10.82
N TRP A 87 -4.04 9.80 -11.75
CA TRP A 87 -4.29 10.28 -13.11
C TRP A 87 -5.41 9.48 -13.80
N VAL A 88 -5.39 8.15 -13.72
CA VAL A 88 -6.42 7.30 -14.35
C VAL A 88 -7.81 7.53 -13.75
N ASP A 89 -7.94 7.50 -12.41
CA ASP A 89 -9.25 7.54 -11.75
C ASP A 89 -9.81 8.98 -11.60
N PHE A 90 -8.97 10.00 -11.38
CA PHE A 90 -9.43 11.36 -11.05
C PHE A 90 -9.19 12.41 -12.13
N VAL A 91 -8.10 12.30 -12.91
CA VAL A 91 -7.78 13.31 -13.95
C VAL A 91 -8.37 12.93 -15.29
N ALA A 92 -8.08 11.71 -15.76
CA ALA A 92 -8.53 11.20 -17.04
C ALA A 92 -9.89 10.47 -16.94
N GLN A 93 -10.31 10.09 -15.72
CA GLN A 93 -11.58 9.43 -15.42
C GLN A 93 -11.89 8.25 -16.35
N ILE A 94 -10.87 7.45 -16.67
CA ILE A 94 -10.99 6.39 -17.67
C ILE A 94 -11.75 5.21 -17.06
N GLN A 95 -12.92 4.88 -17.62
CA GLN A 95 -13.59 3.62 -17.29
C GLN A 95 -12.83 2.45 -17.93
N PHE A 96 -12.01 1.78 -17.11
CA PHE A 96 -11.15 0.68 -17.56
C PHE A 96 -11.57 -0.70 -17.02
N ARG A 97 -12.56 -0.74 -16.13
CA ARG A 97 -13.05 -1.96 -15.47
C ARG A 97 -14.22 -2.59 -16.24
N ASN A 98 -15.07 -1.77 -16.87
CA ASN A 98 -16.18 -2.22 -17.71
C ASN A 98 -16.43 -1.24 -18.88
N PRO A 99 -16.10 -1.60 -20.14
CA PRO A 99 -15.40 -2.83 -20.55
C PRO A 99 -13.95 -2.86 -20.05
N LEU A 100 -13.39 -4.06 -19.89
CA LEU A 100 -12.04 -4.27 -19.37
C LEU A 100 -10.99 -3.75 -20.36
N ARG A 101 -10.25 -2.69 -19.99
CA ARG A 101 -9.14 -2.13 -20.77
C ARG A 101 -7.80 -2.66 -20.26
N ILE A 102 -7.34 -3.75 -20.84
CA ILE A 102 -6.14 -4.50 -20.42
C ILE A 102 -4.89 -3.60 -20.32
N SER A 103 -4.72 -2.66 -21.24
CA SER A 103 -3.60 -1.72 -21.27
C SER A 103 -3.50 -0.81 -20.04
N ILE A 104 -4.59 -0.66 -19.27
CA ILE A 104 -4.64 0.11 -18.03
C ILE A 104 -4.70 -0.82 -16.82
N VAL A 105 -5.53 -1.86 -16.87
CA VAL A 105 -5.70 -2.82 -15.75
C VAL A 105 -4.37 -3.46 -15.36
N ILE A 106 -3.59 -3.95 -16.34
CA ILE A 106 -2.32 -4.63 -16.06
C ILE A 106 -1.34 -3.70 -15.32
N PRO A 107 -0.94 -2.53 -15.86
CA PRO A 107 -0.01 -1.67 -15.16
C PRO A 107 -0.57 -1.18 -13.82
N TYR A 108 -1.87 -0.90 -13.73
CA TYR A 108 -2.49 -0.45 -12.49
C TYR A 108 -2.39 -1.50 -11.39
N VAL A 109 -2.82 -2.73 -11.66
CA VAL A 109 -2.79 -3.84 -10.70
C VAL A 109 -1.35 -4.24 -10.39
N PHE A 110 -0.48 -4.27 -11.39
CA PHE A 110 0.93 -4.60 -11.19
C PHE A 110 1.62 -3.61 -10.25
N LEU A 111 1.46 -2.30 -10.49
CA LEU A 111 2.04 -1.26 -9.65
C LEU A 111 1.50 -1.30 -8.23
N TYR A 112 0.17 -1.47 -8.08
CA TYR A 112 -0.46 -1.65 -6.78
C TYR A 112 0.12 -2.85 -6.03
N LEU A 113 0.15 -4.03 -6.66
CA LEU A 113 0.67 -5.25 -6.04
C LEU A 113 2.14 -5.11 -5.70
N ALA A 114 2.97 -4.54 -6.59
CA ALA A 114 4.37 -4.29 -6.33
C ALA A 114 4.55 -3.44 -5.07
N THR A 115 3.82 -2.33 -4.93
CA THR A 115 3.85 -1.50 -3.72
C THR A 115 3.51 -2.31 -2.46
N VAL A 116 2.40 -3.06 -2.48
CA VAL A 116 1.96 -3.84 -1.31
C VAL A 116 2.96 -4.95 -0.96
N MET A 117 3.50 -5.65 -1.96
CA MET A 117 4.49 -6.71 -1.75
C MET A 117 5.78 -6.19 -1.11
N PHE A 118 6.19 -4.96 -1.46
CA PHE A 118 7.38 -4.34 -0.86
C PHE A 118 7.18 -3.87 0.58
N TYR A 119 5.94 -3.70 1.05
CA TYR A 119 5.68 -3.54 2.49
C TYR A 119 5.56 -4.87 3.23
N TRP A 120 5.23 -5.95 2.52
CA TRP A 120 5.06 -7.27 3.10
C TRP A 120 6.35 -8.10 3.17
N TRP A 121 6.99 -8.36 2.02
CA TRP A 121 8.11 -9.29 1.91
C TRP A 121 9.28 -8.99 2.85
N PRO A 122 9.72 -7.73 3.06
CA PRO A 122 10.82 -7.43 3.97
C PRO A 122 10.54 -7.82 5.43
N LEU A 123 9.27 -7.91 5.83
CA LEU A 123 8.88 -8.36 7.18
C LEU A 123 9.37 -9.77 7.48
N TRP A 124 9.61 -10.61 6.47
CA TRP A 124 10.17 -11.95 6.67
C TRP A 124 11.57 -11.89 7.30
N ARG A 125 12.36 -10.87 6.93
CA ARG A 125 13.71 -10.66 7.45
C ARG A 125 13.69 -10.09 8.86
N LEU A 126 12.63 -9.36 9.23
CA LEU A 126 12.46 -8.83 10.58
C LEU A 126 11.90 -9.91 11.51
N GLY A 127 10.79 -10.55 11.16
CA GLY A 127 10.24 -11.63 11.96
C GLY A 127 9.08 -12.36 11.28
N ARG A 128 9.10 -13.69 11.33
CA ARG A 128 8.03 -14.54 10.78
C ARG A 128 6.64 -14.18 11.33
N PRO A 129 6.44 -13.87 12.63
CA PRO A 129 5.14 -13.46 13.13
C PRO A 129 4.59 -12.22 12.42
N LEU A 130 5.40 -11.16 12.24
CA LEU A 130 4.98 -9.95 11.51
C LEU A 130 4.55 -10.27 10.08
N TRP A 131 5.33 -11.12 9.40
CA TRP A 131 5.04 -11.51 8.03
C TRP A 131 3.70 -12.25 7.91
N PHE A 132 3.39 -13.18 8.83
CA PHE A 132 2.11 -13.90 8.84
C PHE A 132 0.93 -13.01 9.21
N VAL A 133 1.08 -12.11 10.19
CA VAL A 133 0.00 -11.16 10.52
C VAL A 133 -0.28 -10.26 9.33
N TYR A 134 0.76 -9.75 8.65
CA TYR A 134 0.59 -8.97 7.43
C TYR A 134 -0.12 -9.79 6.33
N ALA A 135 0.24 -11.07 6.17
CA ALA A 135 -0.40 -11.96 5.20
C ALA A 135 -1.93 -12.06 5.42
N ILE A 136 -2.36 -12.19 6.67
CA ILE A 136 -3.78 -12.23 7.03
C ILE A 136 -4.46 -10.90 6.64
N LEU A 137 -3.85 -9.78 7.01
CA LEU A 137 -4.36 -8.45 6.65
C LEU A 137 -4.41 -8.24 5.13
N TYR A 138 -3.43 -8.76 4.39
CA TYR A 138 -3.39 -8.73 2.93
C TYR A 138 -4.55 -9.50 2.31
N VAL A 139 -4.83 -10.71 2.80
CA VAL A 139 -5.96 -11.51 2.34
C VAL A 139 -7.28 -10.79 2.60
N VAL A 140 -7.47 -10.23 3.79
CA VAL A 140 -8.66 -9.45 4.14
C VAL A 140 -8.83 -8.26 3.18
N ALA A 141 -7.78 -7.46 2.97
CA ALA A 141 -7.85 -6.33 2.05
C ALA A 141 -8.13 -6.77 0.60
N THR A 142 -7.57 -7.90 0.17
CA THR A 142 -7.79 -8.44 -1.19
C THR A 142 -9.25 -8.82 -1.40
N VAL A 143 -9.86 -9.55 -0.45
CA VAL A 143 -11.29 -9.91 -0.50
C VAL A 143 -12.17 -8.66 -0.52
N LEU A 144 -11.87 -7.67 0.33
CA LEU A 144 -12.60 -6.40 0.34
C LEU A 144 -12.44 -5.62 -0.97
N ASN A 145 -11.24 -5.59 -1.56
CA ASN A 145 -10.99 -4.87 -2.81
C ASN A 145 -11.78 -5.47 -3.97
N ILE A 146 -11.82 -6.81 -4.08
CA ILE A 146 -12.57 -7.52 -5.13
C ILE A 146 -14.07 -7.30 -4.95
N THR A 147 -14.60 -7.44 -3.73
CA THR A 147 -16.05 -7.35 -3.47
C THR A 147 -16.62 -5.93 -3.53
N SER A 148 -15.76 -4.91 -3.39
CA SER A 148 -16.13 -3.50 -3.46
C SER A 148 -16.06 -2.92 -4.89
N HIS A 149 -15.70 -3.71 -5.90
CA HIS A 149 -15.78 -3.33 -7.33
C HIS A 149 -17.14 -3.76 -7.90
#